data_AF-A0A7R7W5F5-F1
#
_entry.id   AF-A0A7R7W5F5-F1
#
_cell.length_a   1.000
_cell.length_b   1.000
_cell.length_c   1.000
_cell.angle_alpha   90.00
_cell.angle_beta   90.00
_cell.angle_gamma   90.00
#
_symmetry.space_group_name_H-M   'P 1'
#
loop_
_entity.id
_entity.type
_entity.pdbx_description
1 polymer ?
#
loop_
_entity_poly.entity_id
_entity_poly.type
_entity_poly.pdbx_seq_one_letter_code
_entity_poly.pdbx_strand_id
1 'polypeptide(L)'
;MVNAASGKRRSRHKRSWFSLHRLSRGPEVNEVDHVIRSCRGATIAPTAMHPEMQAAKYSPPETDRDLRARLVGELDQHQQENQFYGACYDLYHELRTKVSDIAQKLILQSYFEPESPPAGDPFLHDAIRQFSAALQTAQAGERNAEEHWKQYWNVPPAAAMPATWI
;
A
#
# COMPACT_ATOMS: atom_id res chain seq x y z
N MET A 1 -57.49 -42.38 -77.66
CA MET A 1 -56.56 -41.39 -78.25
C MET A 1 -55.57 -41.03 -77.13
N VAL A 2 -54.32 -41.54 -77.11
CA VAL A 2 -53.17 -41.13 -77.95
C VAL A 2 -52.96 -39.62 -77.74
N ASN A 3 -51.92 -39.08 -77.09
CA ASN A 3 -50.48 -39.33 -77.20
C ASN A 3 -49.74 -38.54 -76.07
N ALA A 4 -48.67 -39.09 -75.46
CA ALA A 4 -47.24 -38.82 -75.76
C ALA A 4 -46.70 -37.51 -75.12
N ALA A 5 -45.82 -37.50 -74.12
CA ALA A 5 -44.43 -37.98 -74.02
C ALA A 5 -43.37 -36.88 -74.25
N SER A 6 -42.23 -37.07 -73.57
CA SER A 6 -40.91 -36.41 -73.77
C SER A 6 -40.78 -35.00 -73.19
N GLY A 7 -39.73 -34.59 -72.47
CA GLY A 7 -38.40 -35.10 -72.11
C GLY A 7 -37.78 -33.99 -71.23
N LYS A 8 -36.61 -34.05 -70.60
CA LYS A 8 -35.37 -34.76 -70.91
C LYS A 8 -34.44 -34.58 -69.69
N ARG A 9 -33.77 -35.66 -69.29
CA ARG A 9 -32.68 -35.72 -68.30
C ARG A 9 -31.42 -34.97 -68.77
N ARG A 10 -30.60 -34.50 -67.82
CA ARG A 10 -29.10 -34.50 -67.81
C ARG A 10 -28.64 -33.86 -66.49
N SER A 11 -28.24 -34.58 -65.44
CA SER A 11 -26.98 -35.32 -65.22
C SER A 11 -25.68 -34.56 -65.53
N ARG A 12 -24.95 -34.17 -64.48
CA ARG A 12 -23.57 -34.59 -64.14
C ARG A 12 -22.92 -33.64 -63.13
N HIS A 13 -22.55 -34.20 -61.98
CA HIS A 13 -21.17 -34.28 -61.47
C HIS A 13 -20.49 -32.93 -61.17
N LYS A 14 -20.07 -32.72 -59.93
CA LYS A 14 -18.75 -33.12 -59.42
C LYS A 14 -18.66 -32.77 -57.93
N ARG A 15 -18.17 -33.72 -57.13
CA ARG A 15 -17.64 -33.46 -55.80
C ARG A 15 -16.47 -32.49 -55.95
N SER A 16 -16.48 -31.37 -55.22
CA SER A 16 -15.29 -30.57 -54.96
C SER A 16 -15.08 -30.58 -53.45
N TRP A 17 -14.17 -31.46 -53.02
CA TRP A 17 -13.57 -31.37 -51.71
C TRP A 17 -12.61 -30.18 -51.67
N PHE A 18 -12.58 -29.51 -50.51
CA PHE A 18 -11.60 -28.52 -50.06
C PHE A 18 -11.88 -27.02 -50.35
N SER A 19 -12.29 -26.37 -49.24
CA SER A 19 -11.71 -25.13 -48.70
C SER A 19 -12.32 -23.78 -49.11
N LEU A 20 -12.30 -22.88 -48.12
CA LEU A 20 -12.84 -21.50 -48.07
C LEU A 20 -14.35 -21.49 -47.75
N HIS A 21 -14.81 -21.32 -46.52
CA HIS A 21 -14.52 -20.19 -45.64
C HIS A 21 -14.52 -20.60 -44.17
N ARG A 22 -13.32 -20.86 -43.65
CA ARG A 22 -13.02 -20.73 -42.23
C ARG A 22 -12.47 -19.31 -42.01
N LEU A 23 -13.31 -18.28 -42.16
CA LEU A 23 -12.96 -16.91 -41.78
C LEU A 23 -14.20 -16.17 -41.24
N SER A 24 -14.06 -15.67 -40.01
CA SER A 24 -14.93 -14.74 -39.29
C SER A 24 -16.29 -15.24 -38.79
N ARG A 25 -16.30 -16.29 -37.97
CA ARG A 25 -17.20 -16.30 -36.81
C ARG A 25 -16.37 -15.77 -35.64
N GLY A 26 -16.66 -14.54 -35.19
CA GLY A 26 -16.22 -14.09 -33.87
C GLY A 26 -16.70 -15.07 -32.80
N PRO A 27 -16.19 -15.01 -31.55
CA PRO A 27 -16.62 -15.93 -30.50
C PRO A 27 -18.15 -15.95 -30.45
N GLU A 28 -18.74 -17.11 -30.70
CA GLU A 28 -20.18 -17.32 -30.60
C GLU A 28 -20.50 -17.21 -29.11
N VAL A 29 -21.04 -16.07 -28.70
CA VAL A 29 -21.46 -15.83 -27.32
C VAL A 29 -22.49 -16.90 -27.00
N ASN A 30 -22.15 -17.80 -26.09
CA ASN A 30 -22.99 -18.93 -25.76
C ASN A 30 -24.32 -18.40 -25.19
N GLU A 31 -25.42 -19.13 -25.35
CA GLU A 31 -26.70 -18.77 -24.71
C GLU A 31 -26.52 -18.62 -23.19
N VAL A 32 -25.63 -19.43 -22.61
CA VAL A 32 -25.19 -19.32 -21.21
C VAL A 32 -24.48 -17.99 -20.94
N ASP A 33 -23.65 -17.47 -21.84
CA ASP A 33 -22.98 -16.18 -21.69
C ASP A 33 -23.98 -15.01 -21.76
N HIS A 34 -25.04 -15.14 -22.56
CA HIS A 34 -26.15 -14.19 -22.59
C HIS A 34 -26.92 -14.19 -21.28
N VAL A 35 -27.20 -15.37 -20.70
CA VAL A 35 -27.85 -15.50 -19.40
C VAL A 35 -26.95 -14.94 -18.29
N ILE A 36 -25.67 -15.29 -18.28
CA ILE A 36 -24.68 -14.75 -17.32
C ILE A 36 -24.60 -13.24 -17.44
N ARG A 37 -24.54 -12.68 -18.66
CA ARG A 37 -24.55 -11.23 -18.90
C ARG A 37 -25.85 -10.58 -18.43
N SER A 38 -27.00 -11.21 -18.65
CA SER A 38 -28.30 -10.74 -18.14
C SER A 38 -28.33 -10.70 -16.61
N CYS A 39 -27.57 -11.60 -15.98
CA CYS A 39 -27.30 -11.65 -14.53
C CYS A 39 -26.06 -10.84 -14.12
N ARG A 40 -25.61 -9.88 -14.94
CA ARG A 40 -24.43 -9.02 -14.69
C ARG A 40 -23.14 -9.79 -14.36
N GLY A 41 -22.92 -10.95 -14.99
CA GLY A 41 -21.74 -11.78 -14.75
C GLY A 41 -21.87 -12.75 -13.57
N ALA A 42 -23.03 -12.81 -12.90
CA ALA A 42 -23.22 -13.66 -11.73
C ALA A 42 -23.62 -15.09 -12.11
N THR A 43 -22.80 -16.07 -11.77
CA THR A 43 -23.11 -17.51 -11.86
C THR A 43 -23.72 -18.08 -10.58
N ILE A 44 -23.63 -17.33 -9.47
CA ILE A 44 -24.21 -17.66 -8.16
C ILE A 44 -25.36 -16.70 -7.87
N ALA A 45 -26.48 -17.25 -7.38
CA ALA A 45 -27.63 -16.47 -6.92
C ALA A 45 -27.17 -15.46 -5.84
N PRO A 46 -27.44 -14.15 -5.98
CA PRO A 46 -27.03 -13.15 -4.99
C PRO A 46 -27.47 -13.50 -3.58
N THR A 47 -28.64 -14.13 -3.42
CA THR A 47 -29.19 -14.62 -2.15
C THR A 47 -28.34 -15.67 -1.44
N ALA A 48 -27.45 -16.36 -2.15
CA ALA A 48 -26.51 -17.34 -1.61
C ALA A 48 -25.15 -16.71 -1.22
N MET A 49 -24.93 -15.42 -1.52
CA MET A 49 -23.72 -14.69 -1.14
C MET A 49 -23.80 -14.16 0.29
N HIS A 50 -22.66 -13.90 0.93
CA HIS A 50 -22.63 -13.23 2.23
C HIS A 50 -23.27 -11.83 2.13
N PRO A 51 -24.05 -11.36 3.13
CA PRO A 51 -24.77 -10.08 3.05
C PRO A 51 -23.89 -8.87 2.71
N GLU A 52 -22.66 -8.82 3.22
CA GLU A 52 -21.69 -7.75 2.91
C GLU A 52 -21.24 -7.78 1.44
N MET A 53 -21.06 -8.98 0.89
CA MET A 53 -20.69 -9.19 -0.51
C MET A 53 -21.87 -8.89 -1.45
N GLN A 54 -23.10 -9.18 -1.01
CA GLN A 54 -24.31 -8.73 -1.69
C GLN A 54 -24.35 -7.19 -1.71
N ALA A 55 -24.16 -6.54 -0.56
CA ALA A 55 -24.16 -5.09 -0.46
C ALA A 55 -23.09 -4.44 -1.35
N ALA A 56 -21.87 -4.96 -1.37
CA ALA A 56 -20.79 -4.50 -2.25
C ALA A 56 -21.07 -4.73 -3.74
N LYS A 57 -21.87 -5.74 -4.09
CA LYS A 57 -22.26 -6.00 -5.48
C LYS A 57 -23.34 -5.04 -5.98
N TYR A 58 -24.16 -4.52 -5.07
CA TYR A 58 -25.19 -3.51 -5.35
C TYR A 58 -24.70 -2.08 -5.13
N SER A 59 -23.54 -1.88 -4.49
CA SER A 59 -22.92 -0.56 -4.43
C SER A 59 -22.51 -0.13 -5.85
N PRO A 60 -22.83 1.12 -6.24
CA PRO A 60 -22.35 1.64 -7.51
C PRO A 60 -20.82 1.59 -7.53
N PRO A 61 -20.20 1.27 -8.69
CA PRO A 61 -18.75 1.34 -8.80
C PRO A 61 -18.29 2.76 -8.45
N GLU A 62 -17.24 2.85 -7.63
CA GLU A 62 -16.60 4.11 -7.29
C GLU A 62 -16.28 4.85 -8.59
N THR A 63 -16.64 6.14 -8.69
CA THR A 63 -16.33 6.89 -9.90
C THR A 63 -14.83 7.17 -9.95
N ASP A 64 -14.25 7.33 -11.15
CA ASP A 64 -12.84 7.70 -11.30
C ASP A 64 -12.46 8.96 -10.52
N ARG A 65 -13.42 9.87 -10.34
CA ARG A 65 -13.26 11.09 -9.54
C ARG A 65 -13.13 10.76 -8.05
N ASP A 66 -14.00 9.90 -7.54
CA ASP A 66 -14.01 9.50 -6.13
C ASP A 66 -12.75 8.73 -5.78
N LEU A 67 -12.36 7.79 -6.65
CA LEU A 67 -11.12 7.03 -6.52
C LEU A 67 -9.89 7.96 -6.47
N ARG A 68 -9.81 8.95 -7.38
CA ARG A 68 -8.72 9.94 -7.37
C ARG A 68 -8.71 10.77 -6.08
N ALA A 69 -9.86 11.22 -5.61
CA ALA A 69 -9.96 11.99 -4.38
C ALA A 69 -9.47 11.18 -3.18
N ARG A 70 -9.86 9.89 -3.10
CA ARG A 70 -9.40 8.97 -2.05
C ARG A 70 -7.89 8.75 -2.11
N LEU A 71 -7.34 8.44 -3.28
CA LEU A 71 -5.91 8.22 -3.47
C LEU A 71 -5.07 9.46 -3.13
N VAL A 72 -5.57 10.66 -3.44
CA VAL A 72 -4.90 11.91 -3.04
C VAL A 72 -4.88 12.06 -1.52
N GLY A 73 -5.98 11.73 -0.84
CA GLY A 73 -6.03 11.71 0.62
C GLY A 73 -5.08 10.69 1.23
N GLU A 74 -5.07 9.46 0.72
CA GLU A 74 -4.14 8.40 1.16
C GLU A 74 -2.67 8.81 0.94
N LEU A 75 -2.36 9.43 -0.20
CA LEU A 75 -1.02 9.92 -0.49
C LEU A 75 -0.58 11.00 0.50
N ASP A 76 -1.46 11.97 0.79
CA ASP A 76 -1.17 13.03 1.77
C ASP A 76 -0.93 12.43 3.17
N GLN A 77 -1.78 11.49 3.60
CA GLN A 77 -1.61 10.78 4.87
C GLN A 77 -0.25 10.06 4.95
N HIS A 78 0.10 9.29 3.92
CA HIS A 78 1.39 8.59 3.89
C HIS A 78 2.59 9.53 3.85
N GLN A 79 2.47 10.68 3.17
CA GLN A 79 3.53 11.68 3.17
C GLN A 79 3.75 12.24 4.57
N GLN A 80 2.69 12.49 5.33
CA GLN A 80 2.78 13.01 6.70
C GLN A 80 3.32 11.96 7.68
N GLU A 81 2.90 10.70 7.54
CA GLU A 81 3.48 9.59 8.31
C GLU A 81 4.98 9.44 8.03
N ASN A 82 5.36 9.44 6.76
CA ASN A 82 6.77 9.32 6.38
C ASN A 82 7.60 10.51 6.87
N GLN A 83 7.06 11.73 6.85
CA GLN A 83 7.74 12.90 7.41
C GLN A 83 7.94 12.77 8.92
N PHE A 84 6.93 12.33 9.65
CA PHE A 84 7.02 12.11 11.09
C PHE A 84 8.07 11.04 11.45
N TYR A 85 7.98 9.85 10.84
CA TYR A 85 8.94 8.78 11.11
C TYR A 85 10.35 9.11 10.61
N GLY A 86 10.46 9.86 9.51
CA GLY A 86 11.74 10.40 9.03
C GLY A 86 12.39 11.32 10.06
N ALA A 87 11.64 12.27 10.62
CA ALA A 87 12.14 13.16 11.66
C ALA A 87 12.60 12.39 12.91
N CYS A 88 11.81 11.41 13.37
CA CYS A 88 12.18 10.56 14.51
C CYS A 88 13.46 9.75 14.23
N TYR A 89 13.60 9.22 13.01
CA TYR A 89 14.79 8.50 12.59
C TYR A 89 16.03 9.41 12.60
N ASP A 90 15.94 10.61 12.05
CA ASP A 90 17.05 11.56 11.99
C ASP A 90 17.52 11.96 13.40
N LEU A 91 16.58 12.25 14.31
CA LEU A 91 16.86 12.56 15.71
C LEU A 91 17.56 11.40 16.42
N TYR A 92 17.03 10.18 16.28
CA TYR A 92 17.64 9.00 16.86
C TYR A 92 19.04 8.74 16.30
N HIS A 93 19.20 8.87 14.98
CA HIS A 93 20.47 8.67 14.31
C HIS A 93 21.52 9.69 14.78
N GLU A 94 21.16 10.96 14.90
CA GLU A 94 22.03 12.00 15.43
C GLU A 94 22.43 11.70 16.88
N LEU A 95 21.47 11.37 17.75
CA LEU A 95 21.73 11.00 19.14
C LEU A 95 22.67 9.81 19.24
N ARG A 96 22.41 8.74 18.47
CA ARG A 96 23.25 7.55 18.42
C ARG A 96 24.68 7.87 17.97
N THR A 97 24.83 8.76 17.00
CA THR A 97 26.15 9.19 16.51
C THR A 97 26.90 9.93 17.60
N LYS A 98 26.27 10.91 18.26
CA LYS A 98 26.85 11.64 19.40
C LYS A 98 27.25 10.70 20.54
N VAL A 99 26.39 9.75 20.86
CA VAL A 99 26.65 8.78 21.93
C VAL A 99 27.86 7.92 21.60
N SER A 100 27.96 7.47 20.34
CA SER A 100 29.08 6.67 19.85
C SER A 100 30.39 7.46 19.90
N ASP A 101 30.38 8.74 19.48
CA ASP A 101 31.54 9.61 19.52
C ASP A 101 32.06 9.84 20.95
N ILE A 102 31.15 10.13 21.89
CA ILE A 102 31.51 10.36 23.29
C ILE A 102 32.02 9.06 23.93
N ALA A 103 31.35 7.93 23.67
CA ALA A 103 31.78 6.62 24.17
C ALA A 103 33.18 6.25 23.65
N GLN A 104 33.46 6.47 22.36
CA GLN A 104 34.79 6.23 21.80
C GLN A 104 35.86 7.11 22.46
N LYS A 105 35.57 8.40 22.69
CA LYS A 105 36.47 9.31 23.39
C LYS A 105 36.78 8.84 24.82
N LEU A 106 35.77 8.38 25.56
CA LEU A 106 35.91 7.81 26.90
C LEU A 106 36.75 6.53 26.90
N ILE A 107 36.49 5.63 25.96
CA ILE A 107 37.26 4.39 25.80
C ILE A 107 38.72 4.72 25.52
N LEU A 108 39.00 5.68 24.62
CA LEU A 108 40.38 6.07 24.32
C LEU A 108 41.07 6.69 25.53
N GLN A 109 40.40 7.59 26.27
CA GLN A 109 40.97 8.19 27.47
C GLN A 109 41.37 7.13 28.51
N SER A 110 40.54 6.11 28.74
CA SER A 110 40.84 5.06 29.72
C SER A 110 42.07 4.22 29.38
N TYR A 111 42.42 4.12 28.09
CA TYR A 111 43.67 3.47 27.65
C TYR A 111 44.92 4.35 27.82
N PHE A 112 44.78 5.68 27.77
CA PHE A 112 45.92 6.61 27.83
C PHE A 112 46.19 7.15 29.23
N GLU A 113 45.18 7.28 30.10
CA GLU A 113 45.30 7.84 31.45
C GLU A 113 44.55 6.99 32.50
N PRO A 114 44.98 5.75 32.77
CA PRO A 114 44.27 4.83 33.67
C PRO A 114 44.33 5.21 35.17
N GLU A 115 45.23 6.10 35.55
CA GLU A 115 45.49 6.50 36.95
C GLU A 115 44.68 7.74 37.38
N SER A 116 43.81 8.29 36.52
CA SER A 116 42.97 9.44 36.92
C SER A 116 41.88 8.98 37.91
N PRO A 117 41.76 9.60 39.09
CA PRO A 117 40.68 9.27 40.01
C PRO A 117 39.33 9.64 39.38
N PRO A 118 38.33 8.74 39.37
CA PRO A 118 37.05 9.01 38.71
C PRO A 118 36.25 10.14 39.38
N ALA A 119 36.56 10.44 40.64
CA ALA A 119 35.99 11.57 41.37
C ALA A 119 36.73 12.86 41.01
N GLY A 120 36.13 13.66 40.13
CA GLY A 120 36.64 14.98 39.75
C GLY A 120 37.40 15.02 38.42
N ASP A 121 37.37 13.94 37.62
CA ASP A 121 37.91 13.96 36.26
C ASP A 121 37.11 14.95 35.38
N PRO A 122 37.72 16.06 34.93
CA PRO A 122 37.06 17.04 34.07
C PRO A 122 36.51 16.42 32.79
N PHE A 123 37.12 15.34 32.28
CA PHE A 123 36.71 14.67 31.06
C PHE A 123 35.43 13.88 31.24
N LEU A 124 35.29 13.14 32.36
CA LEU A 124 34.05 12.43 32.69
C LEU A 124 32.89 13.41 32.90
N HIS A 125 33.13 14.51 33.60
CA HIS A 125 32.13 15.56 33.78
C HIS A 125 31.71 16.19 32.45
N ASP A 126 32.67 16.43 31.55
CA ASP A 126 32.38 16.97 30.23
C ASP A 126 31.58 15.97 29.37
N ALA A 127 31.93 14.68 29.40
CA ALA A 127 31.20 13.63 28.70
C ALA A 127 29.75 13.52 29.20
N ILE A 128 29.52 13.54 30.51
CA ILE A 128 28.16 13.56 31.11
C ILE A 128 27.38 14.78 30.62
N ARG A 129 28.01 15.97 30.61
CA ARG A 129 27.40 17.20 30.11
C ARG A 129 27.02 17.07 28.63
N GLN A 130 27.91 16.54 27.79
CA GLN A 130 27.65 16.33 26.37
C GLN A 130 26.51 15.33 26.13
N PHE A 131 26.49 14.21 26.85
CA PHE A 131 25.39 13.24 26.78
C PHE A 131 24.06 13.86 27.18
N SER A 132 24.03 14.59 28.31
CA SER A 132 22.82 15.24 28.79
C SER A 132 22.29 16.26 27.79
N ALA A 133 23.17 17.08 27.21
CA ALA A 133 22.80 18.04 26.18
C ALA A 133 22.24 17.35 24.93
N ALA A 134 22.91 16.31 24.42
CA ALA A 134 22.44 15.57 23.25
C ALA A 134 21.06 14.93 23.49
N LEU A 135 20.85 14.36 24.69
CA LEU A 135 19.56 13.79 25.06
C LEU A 135 18.45 14.85 25.14
N GLN A 136 18.73 16.00 25.74
CA GLN A 136 17.77 17.10 25.82
C GLN A 136 17.38 17.64 24.44
N THR A 137 18.36 17.76 23.53
CA THR A 137 18.11 18.15 22.14
C THR A 137 17.23 17.13 21.42
N ALA A 138 17.54 15.84 21.54
CA ALA A 138 16.73 14.77 20.95
C ALA A 138 15.29 14.78 21.48
N GLN A 139 15.11 14.88 22.80
CA GLN A 139 13.78 14.95 23.44
C GLN A 139 12.97 16.20 23.06
N ALA A 140 13.65 17.33 22.81
CA ALA A 140 12.99 18.53 22.32
C ALA A 140 12.55 18.35 20.86
N GLY A 141 13.39 17.73 20.03
CA GLY A 141 13.07 17.38 18.65
C GLY A 141 11.89 16.40 18.55
N GLU A 142 11.89 15.35 19.37
CA GLU A 142 10.80 14.36 19.40
C GLU A 142 9.48 15.00 19.78
N ARG A 143 9.46 15.85 20.82
CA ARG A 143 8.26 16.59 21.22
C ARG A 143 7.74 17.49 20.10
N ASN A 144 8.63 18.18 19.38
CA ASN A 144 8.24 19.01 18.25
C ASN A 144 7.66 18.19 17.10
N ALA A 145 8.27 17.05 16.77
CA ALA A 145 7.75 16.13 15.75
C ALA A 145 6.37 15.56 16.15
N GLU A 146 6.20 15.18 17.42
CA GLU A 146 4.94 14.71 17.98
C GLU A 146 3.86 15.80 17.94
N GLU A 147 4.20 17.04 18.30
CA GLU A 147 3.27 18.18 18.24
C GLU A 147 2.80 18.46 16.82
N HIS A 148 3.71 18.50 15.83
CA HIS A 148 3.34 18.66 14.42
C HIS A 148 2.44 17.52 13.93
N TRP A 149 2.76 16.28 14.28
CA TRP A 149 1.92 15.12 13.93
C TRP A 149 0.52 15.26 14.55
N LYS A 150 0.43 15.57 15.85
CA LYS A 150 -0.87 15.77 16.52
C LYS A 150 -1.69 16.90 15.91
N GLN A 151 -1.04 17.99 15.51
CA GLN A 151 -1.69 19.12 14.84
C GLN A 151 -2.29 18.70 13.49
N TYR A 152 -1.55 17.95 12.67
CA TYR A 152 -2.06 17.46 11.39
C TYR A 152 -3.29 16.55 11.57
N TRP A 153 -3.23 15.63 12.54
CA TRP A 153 -4.33 14.70 12.81
C TRP A 153 -5.45 15.26 13.69
N ASN A 154 -5.37 16.53 14.12
CA ASN A 154 -6.30 17.18 15.05
C ASN A 154 -6.55 16.36 16.33
N VAL A 155 -5.49 15.74 16.88
CA VAL A 155 -5.59 14.91 18.09
C VAL A 155 -5.82 15.81 19.31
N PRO A 156 -6.90 15.60 20.09
CA PRO A 156 -7.17 16.42 21.26
C PRO A 156 -6.10 16.22 22.36
N PRO A 157 -5.76 17.28 23.14
CA PRO A 157 -4.71 17.22 24.16
C PRO A 157 -4.93 16.16 25.25
N ALA A 158 -6.18 15.75 25.47
CA ALA A 158 -6.57 14.76 26.47
C ALA A 158 -6.33 13.30 26.05
N ALA A 159 -5.94 13.05 24.80
CA ALA A 159 -5.55 11.72 24.31
C ALA A 159 -4.12 11.32 24.72
N ALA A 160 -3.60 11.91 25.81
CA ALA A 160 -2.39 11.45 26.47
C ALA A 160 -2.68 10.07 27.08
N MET A 161 -2.59 9.05 26.25
CA MET A 161 -2.52 7.68 26.72
C MET A 161 -1.35 7.60 27.71
N PRO A 162 -1.55 7.03 28.91
CA PRO A 162 -0.46 6.89 29.86
C PRO A 162 0.66 6.10 29.18
N ALA A 163 1.87 6.66 29.23
CA ALA A 163 3.10 6.07 28.69
C ALA A 163 3.55 4.87 29.55
N THR A 164 2.65 3.92 29.76
CA THR A 164 2.93 2.58 30.31
C THR A 164 2.83 1.62 29.15
N TRP A 165 3.91 1.53 28.38
CA TRP A 165 4.22 0.33 27.63
C TRP A 165 5.04 -0.56 28.58
N ILE A 166 4.44 -1.67 29.01
CA ILE A 166 5.14 -2.82 29.61
C ILE A 166 5.00 -3.97 28.64
#